data_AF-A0A533RKX3-F1
#
_entry.id   AF-A0A533RKX3-F1
#
_cell.length_a   1.000
_cell.length_b   1.000
_cell.length_c   1.000
_cell.angle_alpha   90.00
_cell.angle_beta   90.00
_cell.angle_gamma   90.00
#
_symmetry.space_group_name_H-M   'P 1'
#
loop_
_entity.id
_entity.type
_entity.pdbx_description
1 polymer ?
#
loop_
_entity_poly.entity_id
_entity_poly.type
_entity_poly.pdbx_seq_one_letter_code
_entity_poly.pdbx_strand_id
1 'polypeptide(L)'
;LGVIHQQQGDIEAATAEFKRTLYVDRDFVLAHFALANILRQQGQVHEACREYENTLRALYAKPEGAWTRFLGGFRPDLLARTCERSLLECGRGN
;
A
#
# COMPACT_ATOMS: atom_id res chain seq x y z
N LEU A 1 13.74 -0.39 -4.08
CA LEU A 1 14.22 -1.76 -3.81
C LEU A 1 13.11 -2.63 -3.20
N GLY A 2 12.22 -2.07 -2.37
CA GLY A 2 11.07 -2.80 -1.80
C GLY A 2 10.18 -3.62 -2.76
N VAL A 3 9.93 -3.17 -3.99
CA VAL A 3 9.18 -3.95 -5.00
C VAL A 3 9.98 -5.18 -5.51
N ILE A 4 11.31 -5.05 -5.60
CA ILE A 4 12.21 -6.12 -6.01
C ILE A 4 12.31 -7.17 -4.89
N HIS A 5 12.39 -6.75 -3.62
CA HIS A 5 12.39 -7.67 -2.48
C HIS A 5 11.05 -8.39 -2.30
N GLN A 6 9.92 -7.71 -2.57
CA GLN A 6 8.60 -8.37 -2.57
C GLN A 6 8.52 -9.47 -3.65
N GLN A 7 9.12 -9.25 -4.82
CA GLN A 7 9.21 -10.25 -5.89
C GLN A 7 10.19 -11.39 -5.56
N GLN A 8 11.21 -11.13 -4.75
CA GLN A 8 12.19 -12.14 -4.30
C GLN A 8 11.69 -12.97 -3.10
N GLY A 9 10.52 -12.66 -2.53
CA GLY A 9 9.98 -13.34 -1.35
C GLY A 9 10.64 -12.89 -0.04
N ASP A 10 11.48 -11.86 -0.06
CA ASP A 10 12.14 -11.31 1.12
C ASP A 10 11.25 -10.24 1.77
N ILE A 11 10.17 -10.74 2.40
CA ILE A 11 9.08 -9.92 2.94
C ILE A 11 9.54 -9.02 4.09
N GLU A 12 10.50 -9.48 4.89
CA GLU A 12 11.04 -8.71 6.02
C GLU A 12 11.86 -7.50 5.54
N ALA A 13 12.76 -7.69 4.57
CA ALA A 13 13.53 -6.60 3.98
C ALA A 13 12.62 -5.58 3.28
N ALA A 14 11.62 -6.06 2.52
CA ALA A 14 10.64 -5.20 1.87
C ALA A 14 9.87 -4.34 2.89
N THR A 15 9.41 -4.94 4.00
CA THR A 15 8.71 -4.24 5.07
C THR A 15 9.60 -3.17 5.70
N ALA A 16 10.86 -3.49 5.99
CA ALA A 16 11.80 -2.53 6.57
C ALA A 16 12.05 -1.33 5.65
N GLU A 17 12.17 -1.57 4.35
CA GLU A 17 12.32 -0.50 3.37
C GLU A 17 11.06 0.38 3.25
N PHE A 18 9.87 -0.20 3.19
CA PHE A 18 8.64 0.60 3.13
C PHE A 18 8.43 1.42 4.41
N LYS A 19 8.78 0.86 5.58
CA LYS A 19 8.78 1.62 6.84
C LYS A 19 9.77 2.79 6.83
N ARG A 20 10.96 2.62 6.25
CA ARG A 20 11.91 3.73 6.05
C ARG A 20 11.35 4.79 5.11
N THR A 21 10.67 4.38 4.04
CA THR A 21 9.98 5.32 3.14
C THR A 21 8.94 6.13 3.90
N LEU A 22 8.11 5.48 4.73
CA LEU A 22 7.12 6.16 5.57
C LEU A 22 7.74 7.06 6.65
N TYR A 23 8.97 6.78 7.07
CA TYR A 23 9.70 7.66 7.99
C TYR A 23 10.09 8.99 7.32
N VAL A 24 10.43 8.94 6.03
CA VAL A 24 10.80 10.13 5.24
C VAL A 24 9.55 10.86 4.73
N ASP A 25 8.58 10.12 4.21
CA ASP A 25 7.32 10.64 3.68
C ASP A 25 6.15 9.81 4.22
N ARG A 26 5.53 10.33 5.28
CA ARG A 26 4.47 9.64 6.03
C ARG A 26 3.18 9.42 5.24
N ASP A 27 3.00 10.13 4.13
CA ASP A 27 1.82 10.06 3.27
C ASP A 27 2.16 9.40 1.93
N PHE A 28 3.23 8.61 1.87
CA PHE A 28 3.63 7.93 0.65
C PHE A 28 2.69 6.77 0.32
N VAL A 29 1.71 7.07 -0.56
CA VAL A 29 0.63 6.18 -1.01
C VAL A 29 1.13 4.77 -1.36
N LEU A 30 2.22 4.65 -2.12
CA LEU A 30 2.75 3.36 -2.55
C LEU A 30 3.35 2.53 -1.41
N ALA A 31 3.88 3.16 -0.37
CA ALA A 31 4.43 2.42 0.78
C ALA A 31 3.31 1.79 1.60
N HIS A 32 2.23 2.54 1.86
CA HIS A 32 1.02 1.99 2.49
C HIS A 32 0.43 0.85 1.66
N PHE A 33 0.29 1.03 0.34
CA PHE A 33 -0.26 -0.01 -0.52
C PHE A 33 0.61 -1.29 -0.52
N ALA A 34 1.94 -1.12 -0.55
CA ALA A 34 2.85 -2.26 -0.54
C ALA A 34 2.87 -2.98 0.81
N LEU A 35 2.80 -2.25 1.93
CA LEU A 35 2.65 -2.82 3.27
C LEU A 35 1.32 -3.57 3.41
N ALA A 36 0.22 -3.02 2.90
CA ALA A 36 -1.07 -3.68 2.89
C ALA A 36 -1.02 -5.04 2.17
N ASN A 37 -0.40 -5.08 0.98
CA ASN A 37 -0.22 -6.33 0.24
C ASN A 37 0.65 -7.34 1.01
N ILE A 38 1.75 -6.88 1.62
CA ILE A 38 2.63 -7.73 2.44
C ILE A 38 1.85 -8.33 3.63
N LEU A 39 1.13 -7.51 4.39
CA LEU A 39 0.33 -7.94 5.53
C LEU A 39 -0.76 -8.93 5.10
N ARG A 40 -1.36 -8.71 3.92
CA ARG A 40 -2.33 -9.64 3.34
C ARG A 40 -1.71 -10.99 2.99
N GLN A 41 -0.49 -11.02 2.44
CA GLN A 41 0.25 -12.26 2.16
C GLN A 41 0.61 -13.01 3.46
N GLN A 42 0.86 -12.28 4.56
CA GLN A 42 1.11 -12.86 5.88
C GLN A 42 -0.17 -13.34 6.60
N GLY A 43 -1.35 -13.18 5.99
CA GLY A 43 -2.63 -13.53 6.60
C GLY A 43 -3.12 -12.51 7.64
N GLN A 44 -2.41 -11.39 7.82
CA GLN A 44 -2.79 -10.30 8.72
C GLN A 44 -3.81 -9.38 8.04
N VAL A 45 -4.98 -9.94 7.73
CA VAL A 45 -6.04 -9.29 6.95
C VAL A 45 -6.52 -7.98 7.59
N HIS A 46 -6.64 -7.94 8.92
CA HIS A 46 -7.10 -6.73 9.63
C HIS A 46 -6.11 -5.57 9.50
N GLU A 47 -4.82 -5.83 9.72
CA GLU A 47 -3.76 -4.81 9.59
C GLU A 47 -3.58 -4.39 8.12
N ALA A 48 -3.71 -5.32 7.17
CA ALA A 48 -3.70 -5.01 5.75
C ALA A 48 -4.79 -4.01 5.38
N CYS A 49 -6.00 -4.15 5.95
CA CYS A 49 -7.10 -3.23 5.71
C CYS A 49 -6.86 -1.84 6.28
N ARG A 50 -6.26 -1.72 7.46
CA ARG A 50 -5.83 -0.40 7.97
C ARG A 50 -4.86 0.30 7.02
N GLU A 51 -3.93 -0.46 6.43
CA GLU A 51 -2.98 0.11 5.46
C GLU A 51 -3.63 0.43 4.11
N TYR A 52 -4.64 -0.32 3.66
CA TYR A 52 -5.45 0.05 2.48
C TYR A 52 -6.26 1.32 2.73
N GLU A 53 -6.81 1.53 3.93
CA GLU A 53 -7.47 2.79 4.30
C GLU A 53 -6.48 3.96 4.32
N ASN A 54 -5.30 3.77 4.89
CA ASN A 54 -4.23 4.77 4.88
C ASN A 54 -3.80 5.13 3.44
N THR A 55 -3.74 4.14 2.56
CA THR A 55 -3.48 4.33 1.12
C THR A 55 -4.52 5.25 0.49
N LEU A 56 -5.82 4.97 0.70
CA LEU A 56 -6.91 5.80 0.18
C LEU A 56 -6.87 7.21 0.77
N ARG A 57 -6.64 7.32 2.08
CA ARG A 57 -6.57 8.62 2.76
C ARG A 57 -5.44 9.49 2.20
N ALA A 58 -4.24 8.93 2.04
CA ALA A 58 -3.10 9.63 1.46
C ALA A 58 -3.34 9.98 -0.03
N LEU A 59 -3.98 9.08 -0.76
CA LEU A 59 -4.36 9.26 -2.17
C LEU A 59 -5.30 10.46 -2.35
N TYR A 60 -6.37 10.56 -1.54
CA TYR A 60 -7.31 11.67 -1.59
C TYR A 60 -6.77 12.96 -0.97
N ALA A 61 -5.87 12.86 0.01
CA ALA A 61 -5.22 14.02 0.61
C ALA A 61 -4.28 14.73 -0.39
N LYS A 62 -3.57 13.97 -1.23
CA LYS A 62 -2.69 14.51 -2.28
C LYS A 62 -2.78 13.70 -3.58
N PRO A 63 -3.80 13.97 -4.42
CA PRO A 63 -3.98 13.25 -5.70
C PRO A 63 -2.85 13.51 -6.71
N GLU A 64 -2.11 14.62 -6.55
CA GLU A 64 -0.97 15.03 -7.41
C GLU A 64 0.39 14.87 -6.72
N GLY A 65 0.51 13.91 -5.78
CA GLY A 65 1.75 13.66 -5.04
C GLY A 65 2.87 13.06 -5.89
N ALA A 66 4.11 13.14 -5.40
CA ALA A 66 5.31 12.63 -6.09
C ALA A 66 5.22 11.13 -6.51
N TRP A 67 4.36 10.35 -5.85
CA TRP A 67 4.06 8.96 -6.19
C TRP A 67 3.41 8.79 -7.58
N THR A 68 2.69 9.80 -8.10
CA THR A 68 2.11 9.78 -9.46
C THR A 68 3.17 9.70 -10.55
N ARG A 69 4.31 10.38 -10.34
CA ARG A 69 5.44 10.41 -11.27
C ARG A 69 6.15 9.05 -11.36
N PHE A 70 6.16 8.28 -10.27
CA PHE A 70 6.80 6.96 -10.22
C PHE A 70 6.00 5.85 -10.90
N LEU A 71 4.73 6.09 -11.21
CA LEU A 71 3.80 5.06 -11.69
C LEU A 71 3.62 5.01 -13.22
N GLY A 72 4.33 5.84 -13.99
CA GLY A 72 4.32 5.76 -15.46
C GLY A 72 2.93 5.90 -16.09
N GLY A 73 2.01 6.64 -15.46
CA GLY A 73 0.63 6.82 -15.94
C GLY A 73 -0.42 5.90 -15.31
N PHE A 74 -0.07 5.16 -14.25
CA PHE A 74 -1.06 4.40 -13.48
C PHE A 74 -2.13 5.36 -12.90
N ARG A 75 -3.41 5.08 -13.19
CA ARG A 75 -4.51 5.94 -12.75
C ARG A 75 -4.73 5.76 -11.24
N PRO A 76 -4.84 6.86 -10.45
CA PRO A 76 -5.20 6.79 -9.04
C PRO A 76 -6.49 6.00 -8.80
N ASP A 77 -7.43 6.08 -9.75
CA ASP A 77 -8.70 5.34 -9.74
C ASP A 77 -8.51 3.82 -9.62
N LEU A 78 -7.50 3.27 -10.29
CA LEU A 78 -7.24 1.82 -10.25
C LEU A 78 -6.72 1.39 -8.88
N LEU A 79 -5.85 2.21 -8.27
CA LEU A 79 -5.35 1.97 -6.93
C LEU A 79 -6.49 2.05 -5.91
N ALA A 80 -7.35 3.08 -6.05
CA ALA A 80 -8.50 3.27 -5.19
C ALA A 80 -9.44 2.06 -5.23
N ARG A 81 -9.88 1.65 -6.43
CA ARG A 81 -10.73 0.47 -6.64
C ARG A 81 -10.13 -0.81 -6.05
N THR A 82 -8.80 -0.98 -6.14
CA THR A 82 -8.12 -2.15 -5.59
C THR A 82 -8.16 -2.16 -4.06
N CYS A 83 -7.96 -1.00 -3.44
CA CYS A 83 -8.05 -0.83 -1.99
C CYS A 83 -9.51 -1.04 -1.53
N GLU A 84 -10.48 -0.41 -2.17
CA GLU A 84 -11.91 -0.55 -1.86
C GLU A 84 -12.36 -2.01 -1.92
N ARG A 85 -11.96 -2.76 -2.95
CA ARG A 85 -12.27 -4.19 -3.06
C ARG A 85 -11.66 -4.98 -1.89
N SER A 86 -10.41 -4.72 -1.55
CA SER A 86 -9.72 -5.42 -0.46
C SER A 86 -10.37 -5.10 0.91
N LEU A 87 -10.85 -3.87 1.10
CA LEU A 87 -11.59 -3.47 2.31
C LEU A 87 -12.95 -4.16 2.42
N LEU A 88 -13.66 -4.36 1.31
CA LEU A 88 -14.91 -5.13 1.29
C LEU A 88 -14.68 -6.60 1.68
N GLU A 89 -13.54 -7.18 1.32
CA GLU A 89 -13.16 -8.54 1.73
C GLU A 89 -12.89 -8.63 3.23
N CYS A 90 -12.33 -7.58 3.85
CA CYS A 90 -12.21 -7.50 5.31
C CYS A 90 -13.56 -7.43 6.03
N GLY A 91 -14.52 -6.68 5.49
CA GLY A 91 -15.86 -6.57 6.07
C GLY A 91 -16.69 -7.86 5.96
N ARG A 92 -16.35 -8.76 5.03
CA ARG A 92 -16.99 -10.08 4.88
C ARG A 92 -16.46 -11.16 5.83
N GLY A 93 -15.38 -10.88 6.57
CA GLY A 93 -14.75 -11.82 7.50
C GLY A 93 -15.24 -11.71 8.95
N ASN A 94 -16.29 -10.95 9.22
CA ASN A 94 -16.96 -10.82 10.53
C ASN A 94 -18.37 -11.40 10.48
#